data_AF-A0A267GKP5-F1
#
_entry.id   AF-A0A267GKP5-F1
#
_cell.length_a   1.000
_cell.length_b   1.000
_cell.length_c   1.000
_cell.angle_alpha   90.00
_cell.angle_beta   90.00
_cell.angle_gamma   90.00
#
_symmetry.space_group_name_H-M   'P 1'
#
loop_
_entity.id
_entity.type
_entity.pdbx_description
1 polymer ?
#
loop_
_entity_poly.entity_id
_entity_poly.type
_entity_poly.pdbx_seq_one_letter_code
_entity_poly.pdbx_strand_id
1 'polypeptide(L)'
;MYSEVEASIRGGFSFGTRHLTTANNPMVEECRRRLDDDDDDLRELRRNAPYGTHLAYLDANSLYASCMAQALPYKAYRWLPRKVIENLSVDDEAAELENPNKSSKFLAWLSSYCSNGRGTLLNVDLYYPKFLHDSTADLPLAIGHERIDSAYLIEHMKQDWVCLQRQLDPRKRTAEVYEDVKRFTSPTRKLIGSFTHKTGYIVHHRALRLYLELGMCVTRINRVLEFVEGPILQEYIEHNIRPRSEATSDFDRDFFKLLNNAVYGKFLQRVRDRLSYRMCTTAEKLETYFAKEEFMDVILYTDRLAGVSLTPRRVLLNKPILIGSAILDLAKTFVYEFFYSRIQCHRSLASARVLGGDTDSLILALVMADPETSPQETLFKDLVECGVLDTSNYPPSHPLYTTKYKGKLMAWKDEVSGCTPLEFAFLRPKNYSMVYAKESLCQIVRCKGVSKSIVRGMKHNVFLGVLKDRVLGPVTMRTITSRRQMIYLLEQRKQALSFFETKRAWHDPYSSLLFGHWRLT
;
A
#
# COMPACT_ATOMS: atom_id res chain seq x y z
N MET A 1 -23.15 -13.95 2.59
CA MET A 1 -21.97 -13.84 3.48
C MET A 1 -20.66 -14.03 2.72
N TYR A 2 -20.25 -15.25 2.30
CA TYR A 2 -18.90 -15.47 1.74
C TYR A 2 -18.53 -14.50 0.60
N SER A 3 -19.38 -14.33 -0.41
CA SER A 3 -19.11 -13.41 -1.54
C SER A 3 -19.07 -11.93 -1.16
N GLU A 4 -19.75 -11.51 -0.09
CA GLU A 4 -19.62 -10.14 0.44
C GLU A 4 -18.27 -9.94 1.10
N VAL A 5 -17.81 -10.93 1.86
CA VAL A 5 -16.47 -10.90 2.46
C VAL A 5 -15.40 -10.96 1.37
N GLU A 6 -15.59 -11.73 0.30
CA GLU A 6 -14.66 -11.70 -0.84
C GLU A 6 -14.58 -10.31 -1.48
N ALA A 7 -15.71 -9.59 -1.57
CA ALA A 7 -15.77 -8.25 -2.13
C ALA A 7 -15.16 -7.17 -1.23
N SER A 8 -15.06 -7.40 0.09
CA SER A 8 -14.41 -6.47 1.03
C SER A 8 -12.89 -6.53 1.03
N ILE A 9 -12.31 -7.64 0.54
CA ILE A 9 -10.85 -7.86 0.55
C ILE A 9 -10.15 -6.80 -0.30
N ARG A 10 -9.38 -5.95 0.38
CA ARG A 10 -8.49 -4.95 -0.22
C ARG A 10 -7.11 -5.17 0.37
N GLY A 11 -6.16 -5.55 -0.48
CA GLY A 11 -4.78 -5.85 -0.09
C GLY A 11 -4.01 -4.63 0.43
N GLY A 12 -2.68 -4.79 0.53
CA GLY A 12 -1.78 -3.69 0.90
C GLY A 12 -1.90 -2.49 -0.05
N PHE A 13 -1.93 -1.29 0.52
CA PHE A 13 -2.04 -0.05 -0.24
C PHE A 13 -0.65 0.49 -0.58
N SER A 14 -0.40 0.72 -1.87
CA SER A 14 0.87 1.31 -2.32
C SER A 14 0.58 2.49 -3.25
N PHE A 15 1.20 3.62 -2.97
CA PHE A 15 0.93 4.91 -3.60
C PHE A 15 2.13 5.87 -3.43
N GLY A 16 2.09 6.99 -4.14
CA GLY A 16 2.98 8.13 -3.95
C GLY A 16 2.20 9.40 -4.32
N THR A 17 2.51 10.51 -3.68
CA THR A 17 1.76 11.77 -3.78
C THR A 17 2.51 12.84 -4.56
N ARG A 18 3.85 12.77 -4.54
CA ARG A 18 4.75 13.63 -5.29
C ARG A 18 5.83 12.82 -5.98
N HIS A 19 6.26 13.25 -7.15
CA HIS A 19 7.33 12.57 -7.88
C HIS A 19 8.71 12.87 -7.30
N LEU A 20 8.90 14.04 -6.69
CA LEU A 20 10.19 14.47 -6.17
C LEU A 20 10.02 15.33 -4.93
N THR A 21 10.82 15.08 -3.90
CA THR A 21 10.89 15.93 -2.71
C THR A 21 12.28 15.88 -2.13
N THR A 22 12.85 17.05 -1.85
CA THR A 22 14.19 17.21 -1.29
C THR A 22 14.06 17.82 0.09
N ALA A 23 14.80 17.29 1.05
CA ALA A 23 14.87 17.83 2.41
C ALA A 23 15.48 19.25 2.37
N ASN A 24 14.97 20.14 3.22
CA ASN A 24 15.37 21.54 3.27
C ASN A 24 15.46 21.99 4.74
N ASN A 25 16.61 21.72 5.37
CA ASN A 25 16.90 21.99 6.77
C ASN A 25 18.43 22.16 6.98
N PRO A 26 18.88 22.72 8.12
CA PRO A 26 20.30 22.98 8.38
C PRO A 26 21.21 21.76 8.26
N MET A 27 20.75 20.58 8.70
CA MET A 27 21.55 19.34 8.66
C MET A 27 21.86 18.93 7.21
N VAL A 28 20.91 19.13 6.30
CA VAL A 28 21.13 18.85 4.87
C VAL A 28 22.18 19.79 4.29
N GLU A 29 22.22 21.06 4.70
CA GLU A 29 23.25 21.99 4.25
C GLU A 29 24.64 21.62 4.79
N GLU A 30 24.73 21.16 6.03
CA GLU A 30 25.98 20.63 6.59
C GLU A 30 26.44 19.38 5.84
N CYS A 31 25.53 18.42 5.60
CA CYS A 31 25.83 17.22 4.82
C CYS A 31 26.32 17.58 3.41
N ARG A 32 25.73 18.59 2.75
CA ARG A 32 26.20 19.08 1.44
C ARG A 32 27.62 19.62 1.49
N ARG A 33 28.01 20.31 2.56
CA ARG A 33 29.39 20.84 2.70
C ARG A 33 30.42 19.76 3.02
N ARG A 34 30.01 18.68 3.69
CA ARG A 34 30.88 17.61 4.19
C ARG A 34 31.09 16.47 3.20
N LEU A 35 30.10 16.20 2.36
CA LEU A 35 30.19 15.23 1.28
C LEU A 35 30.87 15.98 0.13
N ASP A 36 32.14 15.64 -0.14
CA ASP A 36 32.98 16.27 -1.17
C ASP A 36 32.23 16.56 -2.48
N ASP A 37 32.65 17.64 -3.14
CA ASP A 37 32.17 18.13 -4.44
C ASP A 37 32.23 17.09 -5.58
N ASP A 38 32.64 15.85 -5.37
CA ASP A 38 32.98 14.88 -6.44
C ASP A 38 31.86 13.91 -6.86
N ASP A 39 30.67 13.94 -6.24
CA ASP A 39 29.50 13.19 -6.75
C ASP A 39 28.66 14.09 -7.68
N ASP A 40 29.08 14.16 -8.96
CA ASP A 40 28.41 14.91 -10.04
C ASP A 40 26.90 14.66 -10.12
N ASP A 41 26.43 13.47 -9.71
CA ASP A 41 25.03 13.07 -9.78
C ASP A 41 24.13 13.79 -8.75
N LEU A 42 24.71 14.42 -7.71
CA LEU A 42 23.97 15.03 -6.59
C LEU A 42 24.46 16.44 -6.18
N ARG A 43 25.37 17.06 -6.95
CA ARG A 43 25.87 18.44 -6.73
C ARG A 43 24.77 19.49 -6.54
N GLU A 44 23.61 19.32 -7.19
CA GLU A 44 22.46 20.23 -7.04
C GLU A 44 21.23 19.53 -6.42
N LEU A 45 21.28 19.28 -5.11
CA LEU A 45 20.06 18.97 -4.36
C LEU A 45 19.06 20.13 -4.47
N ARG A 46 17.91 19.86 -5.09
CA ARG A 46 16.89 20.86 -5.39
C ARG A 46 16.28 21.43 -4.11
N ARG A 47 15.90 22.72 -4.11
CA ARG A 47 15.12 23.32 -3.01
C ARG A 47 13.65 23.39 -3.43
N ASN A 48 12.91 22.29 -3.24
CA ASN A 48 11.49 22.18 -3.65
C ASN A 48 10.52 21.92 -2.49
N ALA A 49 11.02 21.93 -1.25
CA ALA A 49 10.23 21.84 -0.03
C ALA A 49 10.43 23.09 0.84
N PRO A 50 9.45 23.46 1.69
CA PRO A 50 9.60 24.56 2.64
C PRO A 50 10.83 24.41 3.52
N TYR A 51 11.40 25.53 3.98
CA TYR A 51 12.48 25.49 4.98
C TYR A 51 12.00 24.81 6.29
N GLY A 52 12.89 24.07 6.95
CA GLY A 52 12.56 23.21 8.09
C GLY A 52 11.96 21.85 7.70
N THR A 53 12.00 21.45 6.42
CA THR A 53 11.51 20.13 5.97
C THR A 53 12.56 19.04 6.19
N HIS A 54 12.21 18.04 6.98
CA HIS A 54 12.93 16.77 7.10
C HIS A 54 12.18 15.65 6.38
N LEU A 55 12.92 14.64 5.94
CA LEU A 55 12.36 13.42 5.36
C LEU A 55 12.48 12.28 6.38
N ALA A 56 11.52 11.36 6.38
CA ALA A 56 11.55 10.16 7.20
C ALA A 56 11.03 8.96 6.42
N TYR A 57 11.55 7.76 6.72
CA TYR A 57 11.06 6.51 6.16
C TYR A 57 10.80 5.54 7.32
N LEU A 58 9.53 5.38 7.67
CA LEU A 58 9.09 4.52 8.77
C LEU A 58 8.39 3.27 8.23
N ASP A 59 8.70 2.09 8.79
CA ASP A 59 8.14 0.79 8.42
C ASP A 59 7.56 0.07 9.65
N ALA A 60 6.32 -0.42 9.56
CA ALA A 60 5.65 -1.07 10.67
C ALA A 60 6.21 -2.48 10.91
N ASN A 61 6.66 -2.74 12.15
CA ASN A 61 7.19 -4.03 12.57
C ASN A 61 6.13 -5.13 12.48
N SER A 62 6.24 -5.98 11.45
CA SER A 62 5.40 -7.17 11.28
C SER A 62 3.89 -6.88 11.25
N LEU A 63 3.48 -5.86 10.49
CA LEU A 63 2.11 -5.31 10.46
C LEU A 63 0.99 -6.36 10.54
N TYR A 64 0.96 -7.34 9.62
CA TYR A 64 -0.09 -8.36 9.63
C TYR A 64 -0.03 -9.29 10.85
N ALA A 65 1.17 -9.60 11.35
CA ALA A 65 1.32 -10.36 12.59
C ALA A 65 0.80 -9.57 13.79
N SER A 66 1.09 -8.27 13.85
CA SER A 66 0.56 -7.40 14.89
C SER A 66 -0.96 -7.31 14.85
N CYS A 67 -1.57 -7.36 13.66
CA CYS A 67 -3.03 -7.42 13.51
C CYS A 67 -3.60 -8.80 13.89
N MET A 68 -2.88 -9.88 13.61
CA MET A 68 -3.29 -11.24 14.01
C MET A 68 -3.29 -11.43 15.53
N ALA A 69 -2.45 -10.71 16.27
CA ALA A 69 -2.45 -10.75 17.73
C ALA A 69 -3.65 -10.03 18.38
N GLN A 70 -4.45 -9.28 17.60
CA GLN A 70 -5.61 -8.56 18.11
C GLN A 70 -6.88 -9.42 18.09
N ALA A 71 -7.98 -8.87 18.63
CA ALA A 71 -9.28 -9.52 18.56
C ALA A 71 -9.77 -9.64 17.10
N LEU A 72 -10.09 -10.86 16.68
CA LEU A 72 -10.51 -11.21 15.32
C LEU A 72 -11.85 -11.95 15.33
N PRO A 73 -12.66 -11.83 14.26
CA PRO A 73 -13.92 -12.57 14.12
C PRO A 73 -13.69 -14.08 14.17
N TYR A 74 -14.37 -14.80 15.08
CA TYR A 74 -14.18 -16.25 15.17
C TYR A 74 -15.46 -17.08 15.32
N LYS A 75 -16.57 -16.53 15.82
CA LYS A 75 -17.83 -17.30 15.97
C LYS A 75 -19.10 -16.43 15.94
N ALA A 76 -20.25 -17.11 15.98
CA ALA A 76 -21.59 -16.52 16.12
C ALA A 76 -21.96 -15.52 15.01
N TYR A 77 -21.60 -15.84 13.77
CA TYR A 77 -21.92 -15.01 12.60
C TYR A 77 -23.43 -14.97 12.35
N ARG A 78 -24.02 -13.77 12.34
CA ARG A 78 -25.41 -13.58 11.97
C ARG A 78 -25.65 -12.22 11.32
N TRP A 79 -26.59 -12.17 10.39
CA TRP A 79 -27.07 -10.90 9.84
C TRP A 79 -28.03 -10.24 10.83
N LEU A 80 -27.87 -8.94 11.05
CA LEU A 80 -28.88 -8.19 11.78
C LEU A 80 -30.18 -8.11 10.95
N PRO A 81 -31.36 -8.25 11.58
CA PRO A 81 -32.64 -8.10 10.89
C PRO A 81 -32.79 -6.71 10.27
N ARG A 82 -33.49 -6.61 9.13
CA ARG A 82 -33.76 -5.34 8.44
C ARG A 82 -34.41 -4.29 9.35
N LYS A 83 -35.40 -4.69 10.14
CA LYS A 83 -36.07 -3.85 11.12
C LYS A 83 -35.12 -3.23 12.16
N VAL A 84 -34.05 -3.93 12.52
CA VAL A 84 -33.05 -3.36 13.45
C VAL A 84 -32.23 -2.30 12.72
N ILE A 85 -31.83 -2.57 11.48
CA ILE A 85 -31.02 -1.65 10.66
C ILE A 85 -31.81 -0.37 10.32
N GLU A 86 -33.10 -0.48 10.03
CA GLU A 86 -33.99 0.65 9.72
C GLU A 86 -34.14 1.65 10.88
N ASN A 87 -33.91 1.20 12.13
CA ASN A 87 -33.95 2.06 13.31
C ASN A 87 -32.59 2.69 13.67
N LEU A 88 -31.54 2.42 12.89
CA LEU A 88 -30.21 3.00 13.13
C LEU A 88 -30.11 4.38 12.51
N SER A 89 -29.64 5.36 13.29
CA SER A 89 -29.41 6.72 12.81
C SER A 89 -28.27 6.77 11.81
N VAL A 90 -28.51 7.41 10.67
CA VAL A 90 -27.55 7.68 9.59
C VAL A 90 -27.49 9.17 9.32
N ASP A 91 -26.43 9.62 8.66
CA ASP A 91 -26.21 11.01 8.26
C ASP A 91 -26.97 11.31 6.95
N ASP A 92 -28.26 11.60 7.06
CA ASP A 92 -29.22 11.79 5.97
C ASP A 92 -29.51 13.26 5.63
N GLU A 93 -29.08 14.20 6.46
CA GLU A 93 -29.29 15.63 6.28
C GLU A 93 -28.16 16.26 5.47
N ALA A 94 -28.43 16.56 4.18
CA ALA A 94 -27.43 17.08 3.26
C ALA A 94 -26.74 18.38 3.73
N ALA A 95 -27.47 19.26 4.43
CA ALA A 95 -26.93 20.52 4.97
C ALA A 95 -25.87 20.30 6.06
N GLU A 96 -25.86 19.12 6.69
CA GLU A 96 -24.98 18.80 7.81
C GLU A 96 -23.73 18.02 7.40
N LEU A 97 -23.74 17.39 6.21
CA LEU A 97 -22.65 16.54 5.71
C LEU A 97 -21.32 17.28 5.52
N GLU A 98 -21.36 18.59 5.30
CA GLU A 98 -20.17 19.44 5.11
C GLU A 98 -19.79 20.22 6.37
N ASN A 99 -20.41 19.95 7.52
CA ASN A 99 -20.08 20.61 8.78
C ASN A 99 -18.94 19.87 9.51
N PRO A 100 -17.73 20.45 9.61
CA PRO A 100 -16.58 19.79 10.24
C PRO A 100 -16.71 19.59 11.75
N ASN A 101 -17.63 20.31 12.40
CA ASN A 101 -17.85 20.21 13.84
C ASN A 101 -18.88 19.14 14.22
N LYS A 102 -19.51 18.49 13.24
CA LYS A 102 -20.54 17.48 13.48
C LYS A 102 -19.94 16.08 13.35
N SER A 103 -20.12 15.27 14.38
CA SER A 103 -19.78 13.85 14.33
C SER A 103 -20.90 13.04 13.65
N SER A 104 -20.54 11.95 12.98
CA SER A 104 -21.51 11.03 12.39
C SER A 104 -22.51 10.53 13.43
N LYS A 105 -23.82 10.59 13.11
CA LYS A 105 -24.91 10.09 13.96
C LYS A 105 -24.75 8.59 14.26
N PHE A 106 -24.06 7.85 13.38
CA PHE A 106 -23.84 6.42 13.51
C PHE A 106 -22.71 6.04 14.48
N LEU A 107 -21.78 6.96 14.77
CA LEU A 107 -20.57 6.67 15.55
C LEU A 107 -20.89 6.19 16.98
N ALA A 108 -21.87 6.81 17.64
CA ALA A 108 -22.25 6.45 19.00
C ALA A 108 -22.80 5.02 19.08
N TRP A 109 -23.69 4.65 18.14
CA TRP A 109 -24.19 3.28 18.05
C TRP A 109 -23.06 2.30 17.74
N LEU A 110 -22.20 2.59 16.77
CA LEU A 110 -21.11 1.70 16.38
C LEU A 110 -20.16 1.41 17.56
N SER A 111 -19.76 2.45 18.30
CA SER A 111 -18.88 2.34 19.45
C SER A 111 -19.51 1.57 20.61
N SER A 112 -20.80 1.81 20.89
CA SER A 112 -21.52 1.09 21.94
C SER A 112 -21.80 -0.37 21.55
N TYR A 113 -22.26 -0.60 20.32
CA TYR A 113 -22.66 -1.90 19.83
C TYR A 113 -21.47 -2.84 19.68
N CYS A 114 -20.35 -2.34 19.13
CA CYS A 114 -19.11 -3.10 18.94
C CYS A 114 -18.18 -3.00 20.15
N SER A 115 -18.72 -3.29 21.33
CA SER A 115 -18.01 -3.38 22.60
C SER A 115 -18.06 -4.80 23.16
N ASN A 116 -17.23 -5.09 24.16
CA ASN A 116 -17.25 -6.36 24.92
C ASN A 116 -17.14 -7.62 24.03
N GLY A 117 -16.24 -7.60 23.05
CA GLY A 117 -16.00 -8.75 22.17
C GLY A 117 -17.04 -8.95 21.07
N ARG A 118 -17.96 -8.00 20.86
CA ARG A 118 -18.84 -7.98 19.68
C ARG A 118 -18.20 -7.15 18.56
N GLY A 119 -18.15 -7.71 17.36
CA GLY A 119 -17.70 -7.01 16.16
C GLY A 119 -18.74 -7.05 15.04
N THR A 120 -18.58 -6.16 14.08
CA THR A 120 -19.41 -6.15 12.87
C THR A 120 -18.59 -5.94 11.60
N LEU A 121 -19.08 -6.50 10.49
CA LEU A 121 -18.69 -6.16 9.13
C LEU A 121 -19.91 -5.50 8.48
N LEU A 122 -19.75 -4.24 8.08
CA LEU A 122 -20.86 -3.42 7.60
C LEU A 122 -20.75 -3.20 6.11
N ASN A 123 -21.88 -3.27 5.41
CA ASN A 123 -22.04 -2.79 4.05
C ASN A 123 -22.79 -1.46 4.12
N VAL A 124 -22.12 -0.36 3.79
CA VAL A 124 -22.60 1.01 4.01
C VAL A 124 -22.33 1.90 2.80
N ASP A 125 -23.13 2.96 2.66
CA ASP A 125 -22.80 4.07 1.78
C ASP A 125 -22.10 5.15 2.62
N LEU A 126 -20.96 5.63 2.13
CA LEU A 126 -20.11 6.59 2.81
C LEU A 126 -20.04 7.88 2.02
N TYR A 127 -20.37 8.99 2.66
CA TYR A 127 -20.10 10.32 2.16
C TYR A 127 -18.70 10.78 2.58
N TYR A 128 -18.01 11.45 1.67
CA TYR A 128 -16.64 11.96 1.86
C TYR A 128 -16.74 13.49 1.78
N PRO A 129 -16.75 14.20 2.91
CA PRO A 129 -16.91 15.65 2.92
C PRO A 129 -15.72 16.39 2.30
N LYS A 130 -15.99 17.53 1.66
CA LYS A 130 -14.97 18.36 0.99
C LYS A 130 -13.94 18.89 1.97
N PHE A 131 -14.35 19.21 3.21
CA PHE A 131 -13.42 19.70 4.24
C PHE A 131 -12.34 18.67 4.62
N LEU A 132 -12.55 17.37 4.35
CA LEU A 132 -11.54 16.34 4.58
C LEU A 132 -10.55 16.16 3.44
N HIS A 133 -10.83 16.73 2.26
CA HIS A 133 -10.03 16.43 1.08
C HIS A 133 -8.57 16.83 1.27
N ASP A 134 -8.30 18.01 1.83
CA ASP A 134 -6.92 18.48 2.01
C ASP A 134 -6.20 17.76 3.16
N SER A 135 -6.89 17.48 4.29
CA SER A 135 -6.30 16.82 5.47
C SER A 135 -6.01 15.33 5.23
N THR A 136 -6.76 14.70 4.32
CA THR A 136 -6.61 13.27 3.97
C THR A 136 -6.07 13.03 2.55
N ALA A 137 -5.61 14.08 1.86
CA ALA A 137 -5.12 14.02 0.48
C ALA A 137 -3.99 13.01 0.27
N ASP A 138 -3.12 12.89 1.27
CA ASP A 138 -1.92 12.07 1.14
C ASP A 138 -2.19 10.60 1.44
N LEU A 139 -3.04 10.31 2.43
CA LEU A 139 -3.32 8.95 2.93
C LEU A 139 -4.84 8.69 3.00
N PRO A 140 -5.55 8.64 1.85
CA PRO A 140 -7.00 8.65 1.81
C PRO A 140 -7.66 7.49 2.54
N LEU A 141 -8.83 7.79 3.12
CA LEU A 141 -9.70 6.83 3.77
C LEU A 141 -10.49 6.01 2.73
N ALA A 142 -11.01 4.87 3.17
CA ALA A 142 -11.92 4.03 2.41
C ALA A 142 -11.45 3.67 0.98
N ILE A 143 -10.18 3.28 0.82
CA ILE A 143 -9.59 2.91 -0.49
C ILE A 143 -10.38 1.79 -1.20
N GLY A 144 -10.43 1.85 -2.53
CA GLY A 144 -11.29 0.99 -3.34
C GLY A 144 -10.62 0.47 -4.60
N HIS A 145 -11.17 -0.63 -5.14
CA HIS A 145 -10.78 -1.13 -6.46
C HIS A 145 -11.54 -0.35 -7.54
N GLU A 146 -10.84 0.41 -8.38
CA GLU A 146 -11.45 1.16 -9.49
C GLU A 146 -10.78 0.78 -10.82
N ARG A 147 -11.56 0.80 -11.90
CA ARG A 147 -11.01 0.65 -13.26
C ARG A 147 -10.76 2.04 -13.81
N ILE A 148 -9.48 2.38 -13.97
CA ILE A 148 -9.08 3.68 -14.53
C ILE A 148 -9.08 3.58 -16.05
N ASP A 149 -9.82 4.46 -16.70
CA ASP A 149 -9.89 4.60 -18.15
C ASP A 149 -9.57 6.03 -18.58
N SER A 150 -9.80 6.35 -19.85
CA SER A 150 -9.50 7.66 -20.41
C SER A 150 -10.29 8.81 -19.78
N ALA A 151 -11.44 8.56 -19.14
CA ALA A 151 -12.24 9.61 -18.51
C ALA A 151 -11.60 10.13 -17.21
N TYR A 152 -10.71 9.35 -16.60
CA TYR A 152 -9.95 9.76 -15.43
C TYR A 152 -8.70 10.59 -15.77
N LEU A 153 -8.21 10.53 -17.02
CA LEU A 153 -7.00 11.24 -17.40
C LEU A 153 -7.28 12.73 -17.56
N ILE A 154 -6.70 13.52 -16.65
CA ILE A 154 -6.61 14.98 -16.80
C ILE A 154 -5.56 15.38 -17.83
N GLU A 155 -5.55 16.65 -18.23
CA GLU A 155 -4.81 17.14 -19.38
C GLU A 155 -3.32 16.78 -19.35
N HIS A 156 -2.63 17.06 -18.24
CA HIS A 156 -1.22 16.70 -18.08
C HIS A 156 -0.99 15.17 -18.20
N MET A 157 -1.88 14.33 -17.67
CA MET A 157 -1.77 12.87 -17.82
C MET A 157 -1.97 12.41 -19.25
N LYS A 158 -2.84 13.09 -20.04
CA LYS A 158 -3.01 12.80 -21.47
C LYS A 158 -1.73 13.13 -22.24
N GLN A 159 -1.07 14.24 -21.92
CA GLN A 159 0.22 14.62 -22.50
C GLN A 159 1.30 13.58 -22.18
N ASP A 160 1.41 13.16 -20.91
CA ASP A 160 2.32 12.10 -20.50
C ASP A 160 2.00 10.76 -21.21
N TRP A 161 0.72 10.46 -21.45
CA TRP A 161 0.31 9.29 -22.21
C TRP A 161 0.74 9.36 -23.68
N VAL A 162 0.59 10.51 -24.35
CA VAL A 162 1.09 10.73 -25.72
C VAL A 162 2.61 10.53 -25.76
N CYS A 163 3.35 11.14 -24.83
CA CYS A 163 4.79 10.97 -24.70
C CYS A 163 5.19 9.50 -24.53
N LEU A 164 4.46 8.77 -23.68
CA LEU A 164 4.67 7.35 -23.47
C LEU A 164 4.37 6.53 -24.74
N GLN A 165 3.31 6.84 -25.47
CA GLN A 165 2.95 6.12 -26.71
C GLN A 165 3.96 6.34 -27.83
N ARG A 166 4.54 7.55 -27.97
CA ARG A 166 5.65 7.83 -28.90
C ARG A 166 6.85 6.90 -28.67
N GLN A 167 7.12 6.53 -27.42
CA GLN A 167 8.23 5.66 -27.04
C GLN A 167 7.92 4.17 -27.14
N LEU A 168 6.64 3.79 -26.98
CA LEU A 168 6.21 2.38 -26.99
C LEU A 168 5.81 1.87 -28.38
N ASP A 169 5.28 2.73 -29.26
CA ASP A 169 4.83 2.34 -30.60
C ASP A 169 5.52 3.21 -31.67
N PRO A 170 6.40 2.62 -32.51
CA PRO A 170 7.07 3.35 -33.59
C PRO A 170 6.12 4.08 -34.54
N ARG A 171 4.88 3.61 -34.71
CA ARG A 171 3.86 4.23 -35.57
C ARG A 171 3.28 5.51 -34.99
N LYS A 172 3.52 5.79 -33.71
CA LYS A 172 2.99 6.94 -32.98
C LYS A 172 4.06 7.99 -32.66
N ARG A 173 5.24 7.91 -33.27
CA ARG A 173 6.36 8.85 -33.02
C ARG A 173 6.00 10.31 -33.26
N THR A 174 5.12 10.59 -34.22
CA THR A 174 4.68 11.95 -34.60
C THR A 174 3.36 12.37 -33.96
N ALA A 175 2.76 11.55 -33.09
CA ALA A 175 1.48 11.86 -32.46
C ALA A 175 1.61 13.09 -31.56
N GLU A 176 0.85 14.16 -31.75
CA GLU A 176 0.96 15.40 -30.97
C GLU A 176 -0.12 15.54 -29.90
N VAL A 177 -1.31 15.04 -30.21
CA VAL A 177 -2.48 15.12 -29.33
C VAL A 177 -2.91 13.73 -28.86
N TYR A 178 -3.76 13.70 -27.84
CA TYR A 178 -4.24 12.46 -27.24
C TYR A 178 -5.05 11.61 -28.22
N GLU A 179 -5.74 12.26 -29.16
CA GLU A 179 -6.56 11.66 -30.20
C GLU A 179 -5.72 10.88 -31.23
N ASP A 180 -4.44 11.24 -31.38
CA ASP A 180 -3.52 10.56 -32.31
C ASP A 180 -3.10 9.18 -31.80
N VAL A 181 -3.27 8.91 -30.50
CA VAL A 181 -2.81 7.69 -29.85
C VAL A 181 -3.98 6.82 -29.40
N LYS A 182 -3.70 5.54 -29.07
CA LYS A 182 -4.74 4.68 -28.54
C LYS A 182 -5.27 5.25 -27.22
N ARG A 183 -6.59 5.22 -27.03
CA ARG A 183 -7.20 5.62 -25.76
C ARG A 183 -6.65 4.78 -24.62
N PHE A 184 -6.34 5.42 -23.51
CA PHE A 184 -5.89 4.75 -22.31
C PHE A 184 -7.00 3.88 -21.72
N THR A 185 -6.68 2.63 -21.43
CA THR A 185 -7.53 1.71 -20.68
C THR A 185 -6.67 0.87 -19.76
N SER A 186 -6.99 0.85 -18.46
CA SER A 186 -6.37 -0.10 -17.54
C SER A 186 -6.93 -1.51 -17.77
N PRO A 187 -6.08 -2.55 -17.98
CA PRO A 187 -6.55 -3.91 -18.18
C PRO A 187 -7.16 -4.52 -16.90
N THR A 188 -6.86 -3.94 -15.74
CA THR A 188 -7.29 -4.45 -14.44
C THR A 188 -7.83 -3.32 -13.55
N ARG A 189 -8.64 -3.71 -12.55
CA ARG A 189 -9.01 -2.80 -11.45
C ARG A 189 -7.80 -2.57 -10.55
N LYS A 190 -7.54 -1.32 -10.20
CA LYS A 190 -6.44 -0.89 -9.33
C LYS A 190 -6.99 -0.54 -7.97
N LEU A 191 -6.28 -0.93 -6.91
CA LEU A 191 -6.55 -0.41 -5.57
C LEU A 191 -6.00 1.03 -5.49
N ILE A 192 -6.91 2.00 -5.37
CA ILE A 192 -6.64 3.43 -5.33
C ILE A 192 -7.38 4.09 -4.16
N GLY A 193 -6.91 5.27 -3.77
CA GLY A 193 -7.72 6.19 -2.99
C GLY A 193 -8.45 7.16 -3.91
N SER A 194 -9.62 7.63 -3.47
CA SER A 194 -10.44 8.60 -4.19
C SER A 194 -11.40 9.26 -3.21
N PHE A 195 -11.73 10.52 -3.46
CA PHE A 195 -12.72 11.29 -2.69
C PHE A 195 -14.14 11.16 -3.22
N THR A 196 -14.34 10.27 -4.20
CA THR A 196 -15.67 9.84 -4.60
C THR A 196 -16.39 9.18 -3.41
N HIS A 197 -17.67 9.53 -3.21
CA HIS A 197 -18.52 8.85 -2.24
C HIS A 197 -18.55 7.35 -2.52
N LYS A 198 -18.66 6.53 -1.47
CA LYS A 198 -18.64 5.08 -1.60
C LYS A 198 -20.05 4.55 -1.50
N THR A 199 -20.45 3.68 -2.43
CA THR A 199 -21.73 2.97 -2.38
C THR A 199 -21.45 1.49 -2.14
N GLY A 200 -22.18 0.89 -1.20
CA GLY A 200 -22.05 -0.53 -0.87
C GLY A 200 -20.67 -0.92 -0.35
N TYR A 201 -19.97 -0.01 0.33
CA TYR A 201 -18.63 -0.21 0.86
C TYR A 201 -18.68 -1.17 2.05
N ILE A 202 -17.98 -2.30 1.92
CA ILE A 202 -17.93 -3.31 2.98
C ILE A 202 -16.68 -3.08 3.84
N VAL A 203 -16.84 -2.95 5.15
CA VAL A 203 -15.76 -2.52 6.06
C VAL A 203 -15.90 -3.08 7.47
N HIS A 204 -14.76 -3.40 8.08
CA HIS A 204 -14.69 -3.80 9.49
C HIS A 204 -15.04 -2.65 10.43
N HIS A 205 -15.76 -2.91 11.52
CA HIS A 205 -16.24 -1.88 12.46
C HIS A 205 -15.13 -0.94 12.97
N ARG A 206 -13.94 -1.46 13.29
CA ARG A 206 -12.80 -0.64 13.75
C ARG A 206 -12.27 0.33 12.69
N ALA A 207 -12.26 -0.08 11.42
CA ALA A 207 -11.88 0.79 10.33
C ALA A 207 -12.96 1.84 10.07
N LEU A 208 -14.23 1.45 10.08
CA LEU A 208 -15.34 2.38 9.94
C LEU A 208 -15.34 3.41 11.06
N ARG A 209 -15.15 3.00 12.32
CA ARG A 209 -15.08 3.89 13.47
C ARG A 209 -14.04 4.99 13.26
N LEU A 210 -12.82 4.63 12.86
CA LEU A 210 -11.78 5.60 12.55
C LEU A 210 -12.19 6.56 11.42
N TYR A 211 -12.86 6.07 10.38
CA TYR A 211 -13.32 6.93 9.29
C TYR A 211 -14.32 7.97 9.78
N LEU A 212 -15.24 7.59 10.68
CA LEU A 212 -16.23 8.50 11.26
C LEU A 212 -15.60 9.47 12.28
N GLU A 213 -14.63 9.02 13.07
CA GLU A 213 -13.86 9.87 13.98
C GLU A 213 -13.07 10.94 13.20
N LEU A 214 -12.56 10.59 12.01
CA LEU A 214 -11.90 11.53 11.10
C LEU A 214 -12.89 12.38 10.29
N GLY A 215 -14.20 12.16 10.40
CA GLY A 215 -15.24 13.02 9.84
C GLY A 215 -15.97 12.49 8.59
N MET A 216 -15.75 11.24 8.15
CA MET A 216 -16.63 10.65 7.13
C MET A 216 -18.03 10.41 7.70
N CYS A 217 -19.03 10.34 6.81
CA CYS A 217 -20.43 10.18 7.22
C CYS A 217 -21.02 8.89 6.62
N VAL A 218 -21.89 8.20 7.38
CA VAL A 218 -22.65 7.05 6.90
C VAL A 218 -24.00 7.55 6.43
N THR A 219 -24.25 7.59 5.12
CA THR A 219 -25.56 8.03 4.59
C THR A 219 -26.57 6.89 4.49
N ARG A 220 -26.09 5.64 4.45
CA ARG A 220 -26.96 4.45 4.38
C ARG A 220 -26.28 3.22 4.95
N ILE A 221 -27.06 2.39 5.64
CA ILE A 221 -26.64 1.05 6.09
C ILE A 221 -27.37 0.00 5.26
N ASN A 222 -26.64 -0.71 4.41
CA ASN A 222 -27.21 -1.72 3.53
C ASN A 222 -27.36 -3.06 4.25
N ARG A 223 -26.33 -3.53 4.96
CA ARG A 223 -26.35 -4.79 5.72
C ARG A 223 -25.32 -4.74 6.85
N VAL A 224 -25.59 -5.48 7.93
CA VAL A 224 -24.66 -5.62 9.06
C VAL A 224 -24.51 -7.10 9.40
N LEU A 225 -23.29 -7.62 9.26
CA LEU A 225 -22.90 -8.95 9.73
C LEU A 225 -22.30 -8.81 11.12
N GLU A 226 -22.95 -9.36 12.14
CA GLU A 226 -22.45 -9.43 13.50
C GLU A 226 -21.64 -10.71 13.72
N PHE A 227 -20.62 -10.63 14.59
CA PHE A 227 -19.85 -11.76 15.09
C PHE A 227 -19.24 -11.48 16.46
N VAL A 228 -18.73 -12.54 17.10
CA VAL A 228 -17.89 -12.44 18.29
C VAL A 228 -16.42 -12.38 17.86
N GLU A 229 -15.68 -11.43 18.43
CA GLU A 229 -14.26 -11.23 18.26
C GLU A 229 -13.47 -11.72 19.48
N GLY A 230 -12.26 -12.21 19.25
CA GLY A 230 -11.34 -12.62 20.31
C GLY A 230 -9.92 -12.82 19.80
N PRO A 231 -8.90 -12.80 20.68
CA PRO A 231 -7.49 -12.87 20.31
C PRO A 231 -7.03 -14.29 19.94
N ILE A 232 -7.73 -14.92 18.99
CA ILE A 232 -7.61 -16.36 18.67
C ILE A 232 -6.24 -16.78 18.10
N LEU A 233 -5.39 -15.85 17.69
CA LEU A 233 -4.05 -16.12 17.16
C LEU A 233 -2.93 -15.50 18.01
N GLN A 234 -3.26 -14.81 19.11
CA GLN A 234 -2.29 -14.06 19.90
C GLN A 234 -1.14 -14.93 20.39
N GLU A 235 -1.45 -16.05 21.03
CA GLU A 235 -0.46 -16.99 21.56
C GLU A 235 0.47 -17.52 20.45
N TYR A 236 -0.09 -17.87 19.28
CA TYR A 236 0.69 -18.33 18.12
C TYR A 236 1.64 -17.25 17.60
N ILE A 237 1.16 -16.01 17.50
CA ILE A 237 2.00 -14.90 17.03
C ILE A 237 3.10 -14.58 18.03
N GLU A 238 2.78 -14.48 19.32
CA GLU A 238 3.74 -14.21 20.38
C GLU A 238 4.82 -15.31 20.46
N HIS A 239 4.42 -16.57 20.29
CA HIS A 239 5.34 -17.70 20.20
C HIS A 239 6.34 -17.56 19.04
N ASN A 240 5.92 -17.05 17.88
CA ASN A 240 6.80 -16.87 16.73
C ASN A 240 7.66 -15.59 16.78
N ILE A 241 7.22 -14.55 17.51
CA ILE A 241 7.91 -13.26 17.56
C ILE A 241 9.14 -13.32 18.47
N ARG A 242 9.05 -14.01 19.61
CA ARG A 242 10.18 -14.18 20.54
C ARG A 242 11.43 -14.77 19.85
N PRO A 243 11.39 -15.97 19.24
CA PRO A 243 12.57 -16.55 18.59
C PRO A 243 13.00 -15.74 17.36
N ARG A 244 12.08 -15.03 16.68
CA ARG A 244 12.44 -14.12 15.59
C ARG A 244 13.29 -12.94 16.06
N SER A 245 13.01 -12.38 17.24
CA SER A 245 13.76 -11.26 17.80
C SER A 245 15.14 -11.65 18.33
N GLU A 246 15.26 -12.89 18.81
CA GLU A 246 16.47 -13.53 19.34
C GLU A 246 17.36 -14.13 18.25
N ALA A 247 16.79 -14.45 17.08
CA ALA A 247 17.51 -15.01 15.95
C ALA A 247 18.72 -14.15 15.54
N THR A 248 19.87 -14.80 15.45
CA THR A 248 21.13 -14.21 14.99
C THR A 248 21.35 -14.41 13.49
N SER A 249 20.74 -15.45 12.90
CA SER A 249 20.83 -15.75 11.48
C SER A 249 19.70 -15.12 10.68
N ASP A 250 19.99 -14.70 9.45
CA ASP A 250 18.98 -14.20 8.52
C ASP A 250 17.95 -15.28 8.15
N PHE A 251 18.39 -16.56 8.09
CA PHE A 251 17.53 -17.69 7.79
C PHE A 251 16.44 -17.89 8.86
N ASP A 252 16.82 -17.95 10.14
CA ASP A 252 15.86 -18.17 11.24
C ASP A 252 14.86 -17.01 11.34
N ARG A 253 15.37 -15.78 11.20
CA ARG A 253 14.53 -14.58 11.20
C ARG A 253 13.48 -14.62 10.07
N ASP A 254 13.89 -15.04 8.87
CA ASP A 254 12.99 -15.19 7.72
C ASP A 254 12.03 -16.38 7.87
N PHE A 255 12.45 -17.47 8.50
CA PHE A 255 11.60 -18.63 8.79
C PHE A 255 10.42 -18.26 9.72
N PHE A 256 10.69 -17.65 10.87
CA PHE A 256 9.61 -17.23 11.79
C PHE A 256 8.72 -16.13 11.18
N LYS A 257 9.30 -15.24 10.36
CA LYS A 257 8.52 -14.27 9.57
C LYS A 257 7.58 -14.99 8.59
N LEU A 258 8.06 -16.04 7.92
CA LEU A 258 7.27 -16.81 6.98
C LEU A 258 6.10 -17.54 7.65
N LEU A 259 6.29 -18.12 8.84
CA LEU A 259 5.22 -18.80 9.59
C LEU A 259 4.01 -17.88 9.80
N ASN A 260 4.25 -16.66 10.28
CA ASN A 260 3.20 -15.65 10.45
C ASN A 260 2.56 -15.27 9.11
N ASN A 261 3.37 -14.94 8.10
CA ASN A 261 2.86 -14.51 6.79
C ASN A 261 2.07 -15.62 6.06
N ALA A 262 2.44 -16.89 6.24
CA ALA A 262 1.80 -18.02 5.61
C ALA A 262 0.39 -18.27 6.17
N VAL A 263 0.20 -18.14 7.49
CA VAL A 263 -1.12 -18.26 8.14
C VAL A 263 -2.09 -17.21 7.60
N TYR A 264 -1.64 -15.95 7.57
CA TYR A 264 -2.41 -14.86 6.96
C TYR A 264 -2.80 -15.16 5.50
N GLY A 265 -1.82 -15.57 4.68
CA GLY A 265 -2.08 -15.94 3.28
C GLY A 265 -3.07 -17.10 3.11
N LYS A 266 -3.10 -18.02 4.08
CA LYS A 266 -4.03 -19.15 4.08
C LYS A 266 -5.48 -18.73 4.31
N PHE A 267 -5.72 -17.74 5.17
CA PHE A 267 -7.08 -17.21 5.41
C PHE A 267 -7.69 -16.60 4.16
N LEU A 268 -6.87 -15.93 3.35
CA LEU A 268 -7.27 -15.29 2.10
C LEU A 268 -7.17 -16.20 0.86
N GLN A 269 -7.01 -17.52 1.06
CA GLN A 269 -6.86 -18.43 -0.06
C GLN A 269 -8.13 -18.45 -0.94
N ARG A 270 -7.98 -18.06 -2.21
CA ARG A 270 -9.04 -18.13 -3.22
C ARG A 270 -9.25 -19.57 -3.68
N VAL A 271 -10.22 -20.25 -3.09
CA VAL A 271 -10.54 -21.65 -3.43
C VAL A 271 -11.18 -21.80 -4.82
N ARG A 272 -11.78 -20.72 -5.35
CA ARG A 272 -12.36 -20.66 -6.70
C ARG A 272 -11.32 -20.66 -7.81
N ASP A 273 -10.11 -20.19 -7.52
CA ASP A 273 -9.00 -20.13 -8.49
C ASP A 273 -8.23 -21.47 -8.58
N ARG A 274 -8.65 -22.49 -7.80
CA ARG A 274 -8.02 -23.81 -7.86
C ARG A 274 -8.38 -24.49 -9.18
N LEU A 275 -7.41 -25.18 -9.76
CA LEU A 275 -7.59 -26.01 -10.95
C LEU A 275 -7.24 -27.47 -10.64
N SER A 276 -7.93 -28.41 -11.29
CA SER A 276 -7.53 -29.81 -11.32
C SER A 276 -6.62 -30.01 -12.53
N TYR A 277 -5.34 -30.26 -12.27
CA TYR A 277 -4.38 -30.56 -13.33
C TYR A 277 -4.24 -32.06 -13.51
N ARG A 278 -4.39 -32.56 -14.73
CA ARG A 278 -4.30 -33.99 -15.07
C ARG A 278 -3.26 -34.19 -16.17
N MET A 279 -2.41 -35.19 -16.01
CA MET A 279 -1.47 -35.61 -17.05
C MET A 279 -2.06 -36.80 -17.80
N CYS A 280 -1.88 -36.84 -19.11
CA CYS A 280 -2.31 -37.95 -19.96
C CYS A 280 -1.27 -38.25 -21.04
N THR A 281 -1.21 -39.51 -21.44
CA THR A 281 -0.21 -40.03 -22.39
C THR A 281 -0.82 -40.69 -23.62
N THR A 282 -2.15 -40.69 -23.73
CA THR A 282 -2.89 -41.29 -24.85
C THR A 282 -3.90 -40.31 -25.41
N ALA A 283 -4.13 -40.38 -26.72
CA ALA A 283 -5.11 -39.52 -27.41
C ALA A 283 -6.52 -39.72 -26.86
N GLU A 284 -6.94 -40.98 -26.64
CA GLU A 284 -8.26 -41.32 -26.07
C GLU A 284 -8.52 -40.65 -24.71
N LYS A 285 -7.52 -40.61 -23.82
CA LYS A 285 -7.65 -39.93 -22.53
C LYS A 285 -7.71 -38.42 -22.69
N LEU A 286 -6.95 -37.88 -23.63
CA LEU A 286 -6.97 -36.45 -23.94
C LEU A 286 -8.35 -36.04 -24.47
N GLU A 287 -8.91 -36.78 -25.43
CA GLU A 287 -10.27 -36.59 -25.95
C GLU A 287 -11.32 -36.69 -24.83
N THR A 288 -11.17 -37.66 -23.92
CA THR A 288 -12.05 -37.79 -22.75
C THR A 288 -12.01 -36.55 -21.86
N TYR A 289 -10.85 -35.91 -21.68
CA TYR A 289 -10.76 -34.67 -20.91
C TYR A 289 -11.27 -33.46 -21.69
N PHE A 290 -11.03 -33.40 -23.00
CA PHE A 290 -11.49 -32.33 -23.87
C PHE A 290 -13.02 -32.29 -23.96
N ALA A 291 -13.66 -33.45 -23.93
CA ALA A 291 -15.12 -33.59 -23.92
C ALA A 291 -15.77 -33.19 -22.58
N LYS A 292 -14.98 -32.92 -21.53
CA LYS A 292 -15.54 -32.47 -20.24
C LYS A 292 -15.88 -30.99 -20.28
N GLU A 293 -17.05 -30.64 -19.73
CA GLU A 293 -17.44 -29.24 -19.51
C GLU A 293 -16.45 -28.46 -18.62
N GLU A 294 -15.66 -29.17 -17.82
CA GLU A 294 -14.64 -28.57 -16.97
C GLU A 294 -13.36 -28.16 -17.72
N PHE A 295 -13.24 -28.51 -19.00
CA PHE A 295 -12.02 -28.27 -19.76
C PHE A 295 -11.70 -26.78 -19.88
N MET A 296 -10.45 -26.41 -19.54
CA MET A 296 -9.97 -25.03 -19.65
C MET A 296 -8.90 -24.87 -20.72
N ASP A 297 -7.85 -25.69 -20.63
CA ASP A 297 -6.68 -25.57 -21.49
C ASP A 297 -5.87 -26.87 -21.50
N VAL A 298 -5.06 -27.05 -22.54
CA VAL A 298 -4.13 -28.16 -22.71
C VAL A 298 -2.73 -27.66 -23.04
N ILE A 299 -1.73 -28.21 -22.35
CA ILE A 299 -0.32 -28.00 -22.65
C ILE A 299 0.26 -29.31 -23.16
N LEU A 300 0.66 -29.33 -24.42
CA LEU A 300 1.44 -30.44 -24.98
C LEU A 300 2.90 -30.29 -24.55
N TYR A 301 3.39 -31.25 -23.78
CA TYR A 301 4.78 -31.33 -23.35
C TYR A 301 5.63 -32.08 -24.37
N THR A 302 5.11 -33.20 -24.87
CA THR A 302 5.68 -34.00 -25.96
C THR A 302 4.53 -34.61 -26.77
N ASP A 303 4.85 -35.28 -27.87
CA ASP A 303 3.88 -36.01 -28.70
C ASP A 303 3.13 -37.12 -27.93
N ARG A 304 3.63 -37.50 -26.75
CA ARG A 304 3.06 -38.55 -25.89
C ARG A 304 2.70 -38.08 -24.50
N LEU A 305 2.74 -36.77 -24.22
CA LEU A 305 2.43 -36.23 -22.90
C LEU A 305 1.73 -34.88 -23.01
N ALA A 306 0.49 -34.85 -22.53
CA ALA A 306 -0.30 -33.64 -22.43
C ALA A 306 -0.74 -33.43 -20.98
N GLY A 307 -0.63 -32.18 -20.52
CA GLY A 307 -1.21 -31.74 -19.26
C GLY A 307 -2.47 -30.93 -19.51
N VAL A 308 -3.57 -31.34 -18.89
CA VAL A 308 -4.90 -30.74 -19.07
C VAL A 308 -5.31 -30.03 -17.79
N SER A 309 -5.70 -28.76 -17.93
CA SER A 309 -6.27 -27.95 -16.87
C SER A 309 -7.79 -28.07 -16.89
N LEU A 310 -8.38 -28.46 -15.76
CA LEU A 310 -9.83 -28.57 -15.58
C LEU A 310 -10.29 -27.67 -14.42
N THR A 311 -11.45 -27.03 -14.56
CA THR A 311 -12.12 -26.37 -13.42
C THR A 311 -12.72 -27.41 -12.45
N PRO A 312 -12.68 -27.17 -11.13
CA PRO A 312 -13.38 -28.03 -10.19
C PRO A 312 -14.90 -27.94 -10.36
N ARG A 313 -15.59 -29.07 -10.54
CA ARG A 313 -17.07 -29.15 -10.62
C ARG A 313 -17.80 -28.53 -9.42
N ARG A 314 -17.20 -28.68 -8.23
CA ARG A 314 -17.75 -28.18 -6.97
C ARG A 314 -16.63 -27.52 -6.20
N VAL A 315 -16.89 -26.32 -5.70
CA VAL A 315 -15.94 -25.56 -4.88
C VAL A 315 -16.48 -25.46 -3.47
N LEU A 316 -15.77 -26.07 -2.51
CA LEU A 316 -16.09 -25.94 -1.10
C LEU A 316 -15.45 -24.67 -0.52
N LEU A 317 -16.28 -23.71 -0.12
CA LEU A 317 -15.88 -22.44 0.47
C LEU A 317 -15.55 -22.63 1.97
N ASN A 318 -14.37 -23.21 2.26
CA ASN A 318 -13.93 -23.59 3.61
C ASN A 318 -12.70 -22.82 4.12
N LYS A 319 -12.57 -21.56 3.70
CA LYS A 319 -11.50 -20.68 4.20
C LYS A 319 -12.13 -19.59 5.05
N PRO A 320 -11.58 -19.29 6.24
CA PRO A 320 -12.13 -18.26 7.10
C PRO A 320 -11.67 -16.88 6.59
N ILE A 321 -12.12 -16.53 5.38
CA ILE A 321 -11.74 -15.30 4.67
C ILE A 321 -12.12 -14.03 5.44
N LEU A 322 -13.08 -14.13 6.37
CA LEU A 322 -13.49 -13.02 7.22
C LEU A 322 -12.39 -12.63 8.20
N ILE A 323 -11.64 -13.59 8.74
CA ILE A 323 -10.44 -13.32 9.54
C ILE A 323 -9.42 -12.57 8.69
N GLY A 324 -9.15 -13.07 7.47
CA GLY A 324 -8.24 -12.42 6.53
C GLY A 324 -8.66 -11.00 6.16
N SER A 325 -9.95 -10.78 5.91
CA SER A 325 -10.49 -9.44 5.61
C SER A 325 -10.39 -8.50 6.82
N ALA A 326 -10.65 -8.99 8.03
CA ALA A 326 -10.50 -8.20 9.25
C ALA A 326 -9.04 -7.79 9.45
N ILE A 327 -8.09 -8.72 9.32
CA ILE A 327 -6.64 -8.43 9.40
C ILE A 327 -6.25 -7.32 8.41
N LEU A 328 -6.75 -7.39 7.16
CA LEU A 328 -6.48 -6.38 6.15
C LEU A 328 -7.02 -4.99 6.50
N ASP A 329 -8.22 -4.90 7.07
CA ASP A 329 -8.80 -3.62 7.49
C ASP A 329 -8.09 -3.08 8.74
N LEU A 330 -7.81 -3.93 9.72
CA LEU A 330 -7.04 -3.56 10.92
C LEU A 330 -5.63 -3.06 10.58
N ALA A 331 -4.98 -3.67 9.58
CA ALA A 331 -3.68 -3.21 9.11
C ALA A 331 -3.73 -1.78 8.56
N LYS A 332 -4.78 -1.43 7.81
CA LYS A 332 -4.98 -0.06 7.32
C LYS A 332 -5.31 0.88 8.47
N THR A 333 -6.19 0.47 9.38
CA THR A 333 -6.54 1.24 10.58
C THR A 333 -5.28 1.59 11.38
N PHE A 334 -4.38 0.64 11.61
CA PHE A 334 -3.12 0.89 12.32
C PHE A 334 -2.24 1.95 11.62
N VAL A 335 -2.10 1.87 10.30
CA VAL A 335 -1.32 2.84 9.51
C VAL A 335 -1.98 4.23 9.55
N TYR A 336 -3.31 4.28 9.45
CA TYR A 336 -4.07 5.53 9.55
C TYR A 336 -3.97 6.15 10.95
N GLU A 337 -4.19 5.38 12.01
CA GLU A 337 -4.08 5.84 13.41
C GLU A 337 -2.66 6.37 13.70
N PHE A 338 -1.63 5.71 13.19
CA PHE A 338 -0.26 6.20 13.35
C PHE A 338 -0.08 7.58 12.69
N PHE A 339 -0.46 7.72 11.42
CA PHE A 339 -0.27 9.00 10.74
C PHE A 339 -1.17 10.10 11.31
N TYR A 340 -2.48 9.89 11.35
CA TYR A 340 -3.47 10.91 11.70
C TYR A 340 -3.43 11.29 13.18
N SER A 341 -3.26 10.30 14.07
CA SER A 341 -3.39 10.51 15.51
C SER A 341 -2.06 10.62 16.25
N ARG A 342 -0.92 10.36 15.61
CA ARG A 342 0.42 10.49 16.23
C ARG A 342 1.34 11.42 15.49
N ILE A 343 1.39 11.36 14.15
CA ILE A 343 2.32 12.16 13.36
C ILE A 343 1.72 13.54 13.04
N GLN A 344 0.57 13.58 12.35
CA GLN A 344 0.03 14.82 11.80
C GLN A 344 -0.32 15.85 12.88
N CYS A 345 -0.75 15.40 14.05
CA CYS A 345 -1.10 16.25 15.18
C CYS A 345 0.07 16.51 16.15
N HIS A 346 1.29 16.09 15.84
CA HIS A 346 2.41 16.22 16.75
C HIS A 346 2.81 17.69 16.94
N ARG A 347 2.93 18.13 18.19
CA ARG A 347 3.20 19.54 18.57
C ARG A 347 4.46 20.16 17.98
N SER A 348 5.47 19.34 17.64
CA SER A 348 6.74 19.85 17.07
C SER A 348 6.68 20.09 15.56
N LEU A 349 5.57 19.74 14.90
CA LEU A 349 5.42 19.87 13.45
C LEU A 349 4.49 21.03 13.11
N ALA A 350 4.93 21.89 12.19
CA ALA A 350 4.05 22.84 11.52
C ALA A 350 3.13 22.10 10.52
N SER A 351 3.65 21.07 9.87
CA SER A 351 2.85 20.16 9.04
C SER A 351 3.56 18.83 8.81
N ALA A 352 2.79 17.78 8.52
CA ALA A 352 3.30 16.49 8.08
C ALA A 352 2.57 16.05 6.80
N ARG A 353 3.32 15.55 5.82
CA ARG A 353 2.80 15.06 4.55
C ARG A 353 3.28 13.63 4.30
N VAL A 354 2.44 12.77 3.73
CA VAL A 354 2.87 11.44 3.25
C VAL A 354 3.28 11.57 1.78
N LEU A 355 4.55 11.32 1.47
CA LEU A 355 5.10 11.35 0.12
C LEU A 355 4.82 10.06 -0.64
N GLY A 356 4.71 8.95 0.08
CA GLY A 356 4.32 7.66 -0.46
C GLY A 356 4.31 6.57 0.60
N GLY A 357 3.88 5.38 0.20
CA GLY A 357 3.86 4.23 1.08
C GLY A 357 3.72 2.94 0.31
N ASP A 358 4.15 1.85 0.94
CA ASP A 358 3.89 0.49 0.50
C ASP A 358 3.48 -0.40 1.66
N THR A 359 2.16 -0.60 1.81
CA THR A 359 1.51 -1.51 2.78
C THR A 359 1.75 -1.16 4.24
N ASP A 360 2.98 -1.38 4.71
CA ASP A 360 3.48 -1.21 6.07
C ASP A 360 4.47 -0.06 6.21
N SER A 361 4.85 0.59 5.10
CA SER A 361 5.78 1.71 5.11
C SER A 361 5.12 3.05 4.77
N LEU A 362 5.61 4.11 5.42
CA LEU A 362 5.32 5.51 5.11
C LEU A 362 6.62 6.29 4.91
N ILE A 363 6.67 7.03 3.80
CA ILE A 363 7.71 8.01 3.52
C ILE A 363 7.08 9.38 3.75
N LEU A 364 7.68 10.16 4.64
CA LEU A 364 7.09 11.38 5.18
C LEU A 364 7.95 12.60 4.86
N ALA A 365 7.29 13.73 4.62
CA ALA A 365 7.89 15.05 4.74
C ALA A 365 7.36 15.71 6.01
N LEU A 366 8.27 16.05 6.93
CA LEU A 366 8.00 16.59 8.25
C LEU A 366 8.51 18.04 8.26
N VAL A 367 7.60 19.01 8.28
CA VAL A 367 7.96 20.42 8.41
C VAL A 367 7.94 20.77 9.89
N MET A 368 9.10 21.10 10.43
CA MET A 368 9.26 21.42 11.85
C MET A 368 8.62 22.77 12.17
N ALA A 369 7.98 22.88 13.34
CA ALA A 369 7.44 24.15 13.84
C ALA A 369 8.58 25.11 14.22
N ASP A 370 9.65 24.56 14.80
CA ASP A 370 10.92 25.23 15.00
C ASP A 370 11.96 24.64 14.04
N PRO A 371 12.36 25.37 12.98
CA PRO A 371 13.30 24.89 11.96
C PRO A 371 14.70 24.53 12.49
N GLU A 372 15.07 25.00 13.69
CA GLU A 372 16.37 24.69 14.31
C GLU A 372 16.36 23.35 15.06
N THR A 373 15.18 22.74 15.24
CA THR A 373 15.03 21.42 15.86
C THR A 373 14.86 20.31 14.84
N SER A 374 15.35 19.13 15.15
CA SER A 374 15.16 17.94 14.31
C SER A 374 13.97 17.08 14.76
N PRO A 375 13.41 16.24 13.87
CA PRO A 375 12.47 15.19 14.27
C PRO A 375 13.05 14.23 15.31
N GLN A 376 14.38 14.03 15.33
CA GLN A 376 15.04 13.13 16.26
C GLN A 376 15.00 13.66 17.70
N GLU A 377 15.20 14.97 17.88
CA GLU A 377 15.20 15.62 19.20
C GLU A 377 13.78 15.76 19.79
N THR A 378 12.76 15.69 18.94
CA THR A 378 11.35 15.89 19.32
C THR A 378 10.48 14.67 19.01
N LEU A 379 9.90 14.60 17.80
CA LEU A 379 8.93 13.59 17.40
C LEU A 379 9.40 12.15 17.68
N PHE A 380 10.60 11.78 17.23
CA PHE A 380 11.09 10.40 17.37
C PHE A 380 11.42 10.09 18.81
N LYS A 381 11.92 11.06 19.59
CA LYS A 381 12.09 10.92 21.04
C LYS A 381 10.75 10.59 21.71
N ASP A 382 9.72 11.39 21.45
CA ASP A 382 8.37 11.17 22.00
C ASP A 382 7.80 9.79 21.56
N LEU A 383 8.04 9.37 20.31
CA LEU A 383 7.63 8.05 19.82
C LEU A 383 8.40 6.88 20.47
N VAL A 384 9.69 7.03 20.76
CA VAL A 384 10.50 6.03 21.49
C VAL A 384 10.03 5.94 22.94
N GLU A 385 9.80 7.08 23.60
CA GLU A 385 9.30 7.13 24.98
C GLU A 385 7.93 6.44 25.10
N CYS A 386 7.05 6.64 24.13
CA CYS A 386 5.77 5.94 24.02
C CYS A 386 5.89 4.45 23.62
N GLY A 387 7.08 3.98 23.26
CA GLY A 387 7.34 2.62 22.78
C GLY A 387 6.67 2.29 21.46
N VAL A 388 6.48 3.30 20.60
CA VAL A 388 5.91 3.22 19.25
C VAL A 388 7.02 3.16 18.20
N LEU A 389 8.22 3.69 18.47
CA LEU A 389 9.36 3.63 17.56
C LEU A 389 10.44 2.66 18.08
N ASP A 390 10.83 1.72 17.22
CA ASP A 390 11.93 0.78 17.35
C ASP A 390 13.19 1.36 16.68
N THR A 391 14.14 1.75 17.51
CA THR A 391 15.44 2.32 17.13
C THR A 391 16.58 1.34 17.38
N SER A 392 16.30 0.04 17.49
CA SER A 392 17.31 -1.00 17.74
C SER A 392 18.31 -1.18 16.60
N ASN A 393 18.03 -0.63 15.42
CA ASN A 393 18.94 -0.59 14.28
C ASN A 393 19.84 0.67 14.26
N TYR A 394 19.71 1.58 15.21
CA TYR A 394 20.53 2.78 15.26
C TYR A 394 21.96 2.41 15.70
N PRO A 395 22.97 3.23 15.38
CA PRO A 395 24.30 3.07 15.97
C PRO A 395 24.23 3.11 17.50
N PRO A 396 24.97 2.27 18.24
CA PRO A 396 24.96 2.28 19.71
C PRO A 396 25.35 3.62 20.35
N SER A 397 26.06 4.48 19.63
CA SER A 397 26.42 5.84 20.03
C SER A 397 25.29 6.86 19.87
N HIS A 398 24.22 6.53 19.16
CA HIS A 398 23.12 7.46 18.89
C HIS A 398 22.26 7.65 20.15
N PRO A 399 21.86 8.89 20.51
CA PRO A 399 21.07 9.17 21.71
C PRO A 399 19.73 8.41 21.84
N LEU A 400 19.11 8.03 20.71
CA LEU A 400 17.84 7.31 20.67
C LEU A 400 18.01 5.80 20.58
N TYR A 401 19.23 5.28 20.52
CA TYR A 401 19.47 3.84 20.40
C TYR A 401 18.91 3.11 21.60
N THR A 402 17.99 2.17 21.35
CA THR A 402 17.51 1.25 22.38
C THR A 402 17.09 -0.09 21.77
N THR A 403 17.42 -1.18 22.46
CA THR A 403 16.99 -2.54 22.07
C THR A 403 15.66 -2.93 22.71
N LYS A 404 15.08 -2.08 23.57
CA LYS A 404 13.83 -2.35 24.32
C LYS A 404 12.65 -2.70 23.43
N TYR A 405 12.60 -2.13 22.22
CA TYR A 405 11.49 -2.30 21.28
C TYR A 405 11.86 -3.09 20.02
N LYS A 406 13.01 -3.77 20.03
CA LYS A 406 13.52 -4.54 18.89
C LYS A 406 12.48 -5.54 18.38
N GLY A 407 11.97 -5.31 17.17
CA GLY A 407 10.97 -6.17 16.54
C GLY A 407 9.63 -6.24 17.26
N LYS A 408 9.34 -5.29 18.16
CA LYS A 408 8.09 -5.22 18.92
C LYS A 408 6.89 -5.09 17.96
N LEU A 409 5.83 -5.87 18.23
CA LEU A 409 4.56 -5.76 17.50
C LEU A 409 3.93 -4.37 17.72
N MET A 410 3.21 -3.87 16.70
CA MET A 410 2.56 -2.56 16.74
C MET A 410 3.55 -1.38 16.93
N ALA A 411 4.84 -1.59 16.66
CA ALA A 411 5.84 -0.54 16.61
C ALA A 411 6.23 -0.23 15.15
N TRP A 412 6.88 0.90 14.95
CA TRP A 412 7.46 1.35 13.69
C TRP A 412 8.96 1.33 13.79
N LYS A 413 9.64 1.14 12.68
CA LYS A 413 11.09 1.14 12.58
C LYS A 413 11.51 2.21 11.59
N ASP A 414 12.56 2.96 11.90
CA ASP A 414 13.15 3.88 10.94
C ASP A 414 14.12 3.15 9.99
N GLU A 415 13.78 3.12 8.70
CA GLU A 415 14.51 2.40 7.65
C GLU A 415 15.88 3.02 7.35
N VAL A 416 16.09 4.30 7.67
CA VAL A 416 17.40 4.97 7.48
C VAL A 416 18.28 4.95 8.74
N SER A 417 17.83 4.29 9.82
CA SER A 417 18.64 3.99 11.01
C SER A 417 19.26 5.24 11.67
N GLY A 418 18.47 6.31 11.80
CA GLY A 418 18.88 7.59 12.37
C GLY A 418 19.72 8.47 11.44
N CYS A 419 19.96 8.05 10.19
CA CYS A 419 20.67 8.85 9.20
C CYS A 419 19.76 9.96 8.62
N THR A 420 20.36 10.96 7.97
CA THR A 420 19.64 12.11 7.42
C THR A 420 19.22 11.87 5.97
N PRO A 421 17.92 11.70 5.65
CA PRO A 421 17.51 11.57 4.25
C PRO A 421 17.53 12.92 3.54
N LEU A 422 18.00 12.91 2.30
CA LEU A 422 18.30 14.11 1.52
C LEU A 422 17.27 14.33 0.40
N GLU A 423 16.97 13.30 -0.38
CA GLU A 423 16.06 13.41 -1.52
C GLU A 423 15.29 12.11 -1.75
N PHE A 424 14.03 12.24 -2.14
CA PHE A 424 13.14 11.14 -2.49
C PHE A 424 12.58 11.34 -3.89
N ALA A 425 12.72 10.32 -4.74
CA ALA A 425 12.16 10.28 -6.09
C ALA A 425 11.19 9.10 -6.24
N PHE A 426 9.95 9.40 -6.60
CA PHE A 426 8.89 8.43 -6.84
C PHE A 426 8.52 8.43 -8.32
N LEU A 427 8.45 7.23 -8.93
CA LEU A 427 7.96 7.08 -10.30
C LEU A 427 6.56 6.49 -10.31
N ARG A 428 6.37 5.39 -9.58
CA ARG A 428 5.10 4.67 -9.48
C ARG A 428 5.09 3.80 -8.23
N PRO A 429 3.94 3.24 -7.82
CA PRO A 429 3.88 2.34 -6.67
C PRO A 429 4.93 1.22 -6.76
N LYS A 430 5.73 1.07 -5.70
CA LYS A 430 6.86 0.12 -5.60
C LYS A 430 7.99 0.38 -6.60
N ASN A 431 8.13 1.62 -7.06
CA ASN A 431 9.20 2.08 -7.94
C ASN A 431 9.65 3.49 -7.54
N TYR A 432 10.66 3.56 -6.69
CA TYR A 432 11.16 4.80 -6.09
C TYR A 432 12.59 4.65 -5.60
N SER A 433 13.25 5.78 -5.37
CA SER A 433 14.58 5.88 -4.78
C SER A 433 14.63 6.95 -3.69
N MET A 434 15.48 6.74 -2.69
CA MET A 434 15.75 7.70 -1.62
C MET A 434 17.24 7.75 -1.35
N VAL A 435 17.81 8.95 -1.27
CA VAL A 435 19.21 9.19 -0.89
C VAL A 435 19.26 9.70 0.54
N TYR A 436 20.25 9.25 1.30
CA TYR A 436 20.47 9.67 2.68
C TYR A 436 21.97 9.74 3.01
N ALA A 437 22.34 10.63 3.93
CA ALA A 437 23.71 10.86 4.36
C ALA A 437 24.06 10.01 5.59
N LYS A 438 25.19 9.30 5.49
CA LYS A 438 25.91 8.68 6.63
C LYS A 438 27.35 9.23 6.64
N GLU A 439 28.36 8.37 6.78
CA GLU A 439 29.77 8.69 6.49
C GLU A 439 29.98 8.95 4.99
N SER A 440 29.12 8.35 4.15
CA SER A 440 29.05 8.54 2.71
C SER A 440 27.59 8.55 2.25
N LEU A 441 27.35 8.91 0.99
CA LEU A 441 26.03 8.88 0.38
C LEU A 441 25.55 7.44 0.21
N CYS A 442 24.38 7.17 0.79
CA CYS A 442 23.70 5.89 0.69
C CYS A 442 22.36 6.06 -0.02
N GLN A 443 21.84 4.96 -0.58
CA GLN A 443 20.59 4.98 -1.31
C GLN A 443 19.72 3.74 -1.05
N ILE A 444 18.42 3.95 -0.97
CA ILE A 444 17.40 2.90 -1.01
C ILE A 444 16.76 2.96 -2.38
N VAL A 445 16.83 1.86 -3.13
CA VAL A 445 16.16 1.72 -4.43
C VAL A 445 15.14 0.59 -4.38
N ARG A 446 13.92 0.87 -4.81
CA ARG A 446 12.84 -0.10 -4.99
C ARG A 446 12.39 -0.08 -6.44
N CYS A 447 12.42 -1.22 -7.12
CA CYS A 447 11.94 -1.35 -8.49
C CYS A 447 11.24 -2.70 -8.70
N LYS A 448 9.91 -2.71 -8.56
CA LYS A 448 9.12 -3.95 -8.62
C LYS A 448 9.27 -4.68 -9.95
N GLY A 449 9.61 -5.97 -9.85
CA GLY A 449 9.68 -6.89 -10.97
C GLY A 449 11.00 -6.80 -11.75
N VAL A 450 12.02 -6.18 -11.18
CA VAL A 450 13.42 -6.23 -11.61
C VAL A 450 14.21 -7.09 -10.61
N SER A 451 15.22 -7.82 -11.07
CA SER A 451 16.04 -8.67 -10.21
C SER A 451 16.83 -7.87 -9.18
N LYS A 452 17.06 -8.45 -8.00
CA LYS A 452 17.82 -7.80 -6.92
C LYS A 452 19.24 -7.39 -7.35
N SER A 453 19.90 -8.21 -8.18
CA SER A 453 21.24 -7.91 -8.68
C SER A 453 21.30 -6.62 -9.48
N ILE A 454 20.31 -6.37 -10.34
CA ILE A 454 20.25 -5.14 -11.13
C ILE A 454 19.85 -3.96 -10.25
N VAL A 455 18.87 -4.13 -9.36
CA VAL A 455 18.43 -3.07 -8.44
C VAL A 455 19.59 -2.57 -7.57
N ARG A 456 20.50 -3.44 -7.13
CA ARG A 456 21.71 -3.04 -6.38
C ARG A 456 22.63 -2.09 -7.16
N GLY A 457 22.65 -2.20 -8.49
CA GLY A 457 23.44 -1.32 -9.36
C GLY A 457 22.69 -0.08 -9.84
N MET A 458 21.38 0.03 -9.60
CA MET A 458 20.61 1.22 -9.96
C MET A 458 20.98 2.40 -9.06
N LYS A 459 21.07 3.57 -9.67
CA LYS A 459 21.40 4.83 -9.00
C LYS A 459 20.20 5.76 -8.96
N HIS A 460 20.15 6.64 -7.97
CA HIS A 460 19.07 7.61 -7.80
C HIS A 460 18.91 8.56 -9.00
N ASN A 461 20.02 8.99 -9.62
CA ASN A 461 20.03 9.82 -10.83
C ASN A 461 19.24 9.22 -12.00
N VAL A 462 19.17 7.89 -12.12
CA VAL A 462 18.38 7.20 -13.15
C VAL A 462 16.89 7.51 -12.98
N PHE A 463 16.40 7.57 -11.74
CA PHE A 463 15.02 7.94 -11.44
C PHE A 463 14.76 9.41 -11.77
N LEU A 464 15.71 10.29 -11.46
CA LEU A 464 15.64 11.71 -11.79
C LEU A 464 15.62 11.94 -13.31
N GLY A 465 16.45 11.22 -14.08
CA GLY A 465 16.45 11.27 -15.54
C GLY A 465 15.12 10.85 -16.15
N VAL A 466 14.51 9.76 -15.65
CA VAL A 466 13.17 9.33 -16.09
C VAL A 466 12.11 10.41 -15.83
N LEU A 467 12.19 11.10 -14.69
CA LEU A 467 11.26 12.19 -14.36
C LEU A 467 11.48 13.44 -15.21
N LYS A 468 12.74 13.86 -15.37
CA LYS A 468 13.15 15.09 -16.06
C LYS A 468 12.97 14.96 -17.57
N ASP A 469 13.52 13.90 -18.13
CA ASP A 469 13.60 13.73 -19.58
C ASP A 469 12.34 13.05 -20.14
N ARG A 470 11.45 12.59 -19.26
CA ARG A 470 10.25 11.82 -19.61
C ARG A 470 10.57 10.62 -20.50
N VAL A 471 11.70 9.95 -20.25
CA VAL A 471 12.13 8.77 -21.01
C VAL A 471 11.92 7.49 -20.20
N LEU A 472 11.47 6.42 -20.85
CA LEU A 472 11.37 5.11 -20.23
C LEU A 472 12.75 4.55 -19.87
N GLY A 473 12.85 3.90 -18.71
CA GLY A 473 14.06 3.18 -18.28
C GLY A 473 13.93 1.68 -18.54
N PRO A 474 14.37 1.16 -19.71
CA PRO A 474 14.40 -0.27 -19.97
C PRO A 474 15.56 -0.93 -19.22
N VAL A 475 15.32 -2.16 -18.78
CA VAL A 475 16.32 -3.00 -18.11
C VAL A 475 16.33 -4.37 -18.77
N THR A 476 17.51 -4.89 -19.06
CA THR A 476 17.70 -6.26 -19.51
C THR A 476 18.00 -7.14 -18.31
N MET A 477 17.25 -8.21 -18.12
CA MET A 477 17.50 -9.21 -17.08
C MET A 477 17.45 -10.61 -17.65
N ARG A 478 18.27 -11.50 -17.08
CA ARG A 478 18.31 -12.92 -17.42
C ARG A 478 17.67 -13.71 -16.29
N THR A 479 16.78 -14.64 -16.64
CA THR A 479 16.08 -15.50 -15.69
C THR A 479 16.04 -16.93 -16.20
N ILE A 480 16.15 -17.90 -15.29
CA ILE A 480 15.94 -19.30 -15.59
C ILE A 480 14.42 -19.54 -15.54
N THR A 481 13.85 -20.04 -16.63
CA THR A 481 12.43 -20.35 -16.72
C THR A 481 12.22 -21.76 -17.24
N SER A 482 11.12 -22.40 -16.84
CA SER A 482 10.69 -23.67 -17.41
C SER A 482 9.51 -23.42 -18.35
N ARG A 483 9.64 -23.84 -19.60
CA ARG A 483 8.54 -23.86 -20.57
C ARG A 483 8.43 -25.27 -21.13
N ARG A 484 7.24 -25.87 -21.02
CA ARG A 484 7.00 -27.26 -21.45
C ARG A 484 8.02 -28.25 -20.88
N GLN A 485 8.36 -28.13 -19.59
CA GLN A 485 9.36 -28.95 -18.89
C GLN A 485 10.80 -28.83 -19.41
N MET A 486 11.07 -27.92 -20.35
CA MET A 486 12.41 -27.58 -20.80
C MET A 486 12.88 -26.31 -20.08
N ILE A 487 14.10 -26.36 -19.54
CA ILE A 487 14.72 -25.22 -18.86
C ILE A 487 15.37 -24.33 -19.91
N TYR A 488 15.06 -23.03 -19.86
CA TYR A 488 15.63 -22.01 -20.71
C TYR A 488 16.29 -20.92 -19.87
N LEU A 489 17.41 -20.40 -20.36
CA LEU A 489 17.90 -19.09 -19.96
C LEU A 489 17.19 -18.04 -20.82
N LEU A 490 16.23 -17.32 -20.23
CA LEU A 490 15.48 -16.26 -20.90
C LEU A 490 16.15 -14.92 -20.63
N GLU A 491 16.57 -14.23 -21.69
CA GLU A 491 16.87 -12.80 -21.62
C GLU A 491 15.60 -12.00 -21.93
N GLN A 492 15.21 -11.12 -21.01
CA GLN A 492 14.02 -10.29 -21.14
C GLN A 492 14.40 -8.82 -20.98
N ARG A 493 14.10 -8.00 -21.99
CA ARG A 493 14.10 -6.54 -21.88
C ARG A 493 12.75 -6.07 -21.35
N LYS A 494 12.76 -5.37 -20.22
CA LYS A 494 11.56 -4.91 -19.51
C LYS A 494 11.57 -3.40 -19.34
N GLN A 495 10.41 -2.77 -19.54
CA GLN A 495 10.20 -1.38 -19.13
C GLN A 495 10.11 -1.33 -17.60
N ALA A 496 11.25 -1.07 -16.96
CA ALA A 496 11.39 -1.11 -15.51
C ALA A 496 10.89 0.20 -14.89
N LEU A 497 11.32 1.33 -15.44
CA LEU A 497 11.04 2.68 -14.94
C LEU A 497 10.12 3.43 -15.92
N SER A 498 9.16 4.16 -15.38
CA SER A 498 8.17 4.92 -16.16
C SER A 498 7.69 6.11 -15.33
N PHE A 499 7.63 7.29 -15.94
CA PHE A 499 7.07 8.51 -15.34
C PHE A 499 5.53 8.48 -15.29
N PHE A 500 4.89 7.69 -16.15
CA PHE A 500 3.42 7.60 -16.19
C PHE A 500 2.84 6.74 -15.05
N GLU A 501 2.07 7.37 -14.17
CA GLU A 501 1.38 6.79 -13.02
C GLU A 501 -0.12 7.15 -13.08
N THR A 502 -1.01 6.26 -12.64
CA THR A 502 -2.46 6.36 -12.89
C THR A 502 -3.33 6.03 -11.69
N LYS A 503 -2.75 5.95 -10.49
CA LYS A 503 -3.50 5.79 -9.24
C LYS A 503 -3.96 7.13 -8.66
N ARG A 504 -3.43 8.25 -9.17
CA ARG A 504 -3.77 9.62 -8.77
C ARG A 504 -3.89 10.52 -10.00
N ALA A 505 -4.50 11.69 -9.81
CA ALA A 505 -4.61 12.73 -10.82
C ALA A 505 -3.36 13.63 -10.78
N TRP A 506 -2.43 13.41 -11.71
CA TRP A 506 -1.18 14.18 -11.83
C TRP A 506 -1.42 15.43 -12.67
N HIS A 507 -1.64 16.57 -12.00
CA HIS A 507 -1.99 17.84 -12.65
C HIS A 507 -0.76 18.64 -13.09
N ASP A 508 0.42 18.29 -12.56
CA ASP A 508 1.71 18.81 -12.99
C ASP A 508 2.77 17.69 -12.92
N PRO A 509 4.01 17.94 -13.41
CA PRO A 509 5.05 16.93 -13.43
C PRO A 509 5.52 16.38 -12.08
N TYR A 510 5.15 17.01 -10.96
CA TYR A 510 5.69 16.72 -9.63
C TYR A 510 4.64 16.49 -8.55
N SER A 511 3.40 16.93 -8.73
CA SER A 511 2.34 16.90 -7.72
C SER A 511 1.07 16.25 -8.23
N SER A 512 0.34 15.60 -7.32
CA SER A 512 -0.91 14.93 -7.64
C SER A 512 -1.98 15.16 -6.57
N LEU A 513 -3.23 15.17 -7.04
CA LEU A 513 -4.42 15.09 -6.20
C LEU A 513 -5.09 13.73 -6.37
N LEU A 514 -5.99 13.40 -5.45
CA LEU A 514 -6.83 12.23 -5.59
C LEU A 514 -7.96 12.49 -6.58
N PHE A 515 -8.41 11.46 -7.28
CA PHE A 515 -9.63 11.56 -8.09
C PHE A 515 -10.83 11.94 -7.20
N GLY A 516 -11.67 12.84 -7.69
CA GLY A 516 -12.80 13.40 -6.94
C GLY A 516 -12.45 14.55 -5.98
N HIS A 517 -11.20 15.02 -5.96
CA HIS A 517 -10.82 16.21 -5.20
C HIS A 517 -11.56 17.45 -5.71
N TRP A 518 -11.95 18.35 -4.80
CA TRP A 518 -12.78 19.53 -5.11
C TRP A 518 -12.05 20.53 -6.02
N ARG A 519 -10.72 20.57 -5.97
CA ARG A 519 -9.83 21.34 -6.87
C ARG A 519 -9.73 20.79 -8.30
N LEU A 520 -10.23 19.57 -8.57
CA LEU A 520 -10.25 18.98 -9.92
C LEU A 520 -11.58 19.17 -10.64
N THR A 521 -12.58 19.72 -9.94
CA THR A 521 -13.91 20.06 -10.43
C THR A 521 -14.03 21.57 -10.46
#